data_AF-A0A660U331-F1
#
_entry.id   AF-A0A660U331-F1
#
_cell.length_a   1.000
_cell.length_b   1.000
_cell.length_c   1.000
_cell.angle_alpha   90.00
_cell.angle_beta   90.00
_cell.angle_gamma   90.00
#
_symmetry.space_group_name_H-M   'P 1'
#
loop_
_entity.id
_entity.type
_entity.pdbx_description
1 polymer ?
#
loop_
_entity_poly.entity_id
_entity_poly.type
_entity_poly.pdbx_seq_one_letter_code
_entity_poly.pdbx_strand_id
1 'polypeptide(L)'
;MALMPEKMYVTSELEKNLIFQNLKKLNIPINIISGGVEYRGTVEKLTNDGIIVKLETPLINEIDQEVRVNFAFNNNYHYFTGPATMLDSSKVLIIVPEKISKNILRKHKRIRVYEKVYMRFKIIVKAERSISLDASRIDERVILQEVKKPKPAIDKVLSGIKNLVSEFSQKFQVKVFKSNEKLNFEEELVKDSGKIFLIYDSYEDAITERRFFEEKILTIGRAFEYLISKGMSRKEAEDKLLDLLQEKRDNKIYSECFVPLLLEGEVVGYIRLQNDMEYHRNIKPLQALRVLDYATLLVEALVKYDYFRLESGMDYDIPLVDISAGGMLFKLTKPQLKRYLTVGTFIQASIKFPSRYIEVMAEIFRIDQANLLYGCKFKEINEEDMNWIEDLAKKKNPL
;
A
#
# COMPACT_ATOMS: atom_id res chain seq x y z
N MET A 1 -19.03 -0.88 29.79
CA MET A 1 -18.79 -1.55 28.49
C MET A 1 -18.51 -0.48 27.46
N ALA A 2 -17.34 -0.47 26.81
CA ALA A 2 -17.06 0.49 25.75
C ALA A 2 -17.89 0.13 24.51
N LEU A 3 -18.62 1.11 23.96
CA LEU A 3 -19.40 0.96 22.73
C LEU A 3 -18.46 0.58 21.59
N MET A 4 -18.77 -0.50 20.86
CA MET A 4 -17.98 -0.88 19.70
C MET A 4 -18.14 0.17 18.59
N PRO A 5 -17.08 0.46 17.80
CA PRO A 5 -17.15 1.37 16.67
C PRO A 5 -18.21 0.93 15.65
N GLU A 6 -19.00 1.85 15.09
CA GLU A 6 -20.06 1.54 14.13
C GLU A 6 -19.59 0.72 12.92
N LYS A 7 -18.35 0.93 12.48
CA LYS A 7 -17.70 0.15 11.40
C LYS A 7 -17.52 -1.34 11.70
N MET A 8 -17.72 -1.77 12.95
CA MET A 8 -17.72 -3.19 13.35
C MET A 8 -19.11 -3.81 13.26
N TYR A 9 -20.10 -3.09 12.72
CA TYR A 9 -21.41 -3.63 12.44
C TYR A 9 -21.70 -3.57 10.94
N VAL A 10 -22.50 -4.52 10.49
CA VAL A 10 -23.25 -4.48 9.24
C VAL A 10 -24.67 -4.10 9.63
N THR A 11 -25.11 -2.92 9.19
CA THR A 11 -26.44 -2.35 9.51
C THR A 11 -27.29 -2.11 8.28
N SER A 12 -26.69 -2.05 7.09
CA SER A 12 -27.41 -1.85 5.83
C SER A 12 -28.11 -3.14 5.37
N GLU A 13 -29.40 -3.07 5.07
CA GLU A 13 -30.15 -4.18 4.46
C GLU A 13 -29.53 -4.64 3.13
N LEU A 14 -29.00 -3.71 2.34
CA LEU A 14 -28.33 -4.03 1.08
C LEU A 14 -27.05 -4.83 1.31
N GLU A 15 -26.24 -4.46 2.32
CA GLU A 15 -25.03 -5.20 2.70
C GLU A 15 -25.39 -6.58 3.28
N LYS A 16 -26.40 -6.68 4.15
CA LYS A 16 -26.89 -7.97 4.68
C LYS A 16 -27.34 -8.90 3.55
N ASN A 17 -28.19 -8.41 2.65
CA ASN A 17 -28.67 -9.19 1.51
C ASN A 17 -27.53 -9.67 0.62
N LEU A 18 -26.55 -8.81 0.32
CA LEU A 18 -25.38 -9.19 -0.46
C LEU A 18 -24.56 -10.29 0.23
N ILE A 19 -24.35 -10.19 1.54
CA ILE A 19 -23.64 -11.21 2.33
C ILE A 19 -24.37 -12.55 2.22
N PHE A 20 -25.64 -12.61 2.59
CA PHE A 20 -26.38 -13.89 2.64
C PHE A 20 -26.62 -14.50 1.25
N GLN A 21 -26.83 -13.68 0.21
CA GLN A 21 -26.89 -14.17 -1.18
C GLN A 21 -25.57 -14.83 -1.59
N ASN A 22 -24.44 -14.25 -1.21
CA ASN A 22 -23.13 -14.85 -1.50
C ASN A 22 -22.86 -16.09 -0.65
N LEU A 23 -23.25 -16.11 0.64
CA LEU A 23 -23.15 -17.32 1.47
C LEU A 23 -23.90 -18.49 0.84
N LYS A 24 -25.12 -18.24 0.35
CA LYS A 24 -25.91 -19.23 -0.41
C LYS A 24 -25.21 -19.63 -1.71
N LYS A 25 -24.84 -18.66 -2.54
CA LYS A 25 -24.24 -18.91 -3.87
C LYS A 25 -22.94 -19.73 -3.79
N LEU A 26 -22.13 -19.46 -2.77
CA LEU A 26 -20.82 -20.08 -2.57
C LEU A 26 -20.85 -21.27 -1.62
N ASN A 27 -22.03 -21.67 -1.10
CA ASN A 27 -22.20 -22.71 -0.08
C ASN A 27 -21.23 -22.53 1.11
N ILE A 28 -21.08 -21.29 1.57
CA ILE A 28 -20.22 -20.99 2.72
C ILE A 28 -20.90 -21.52 3.98
N PRO A 29 -20.20 -22.31 4.82
CA PRO A 29 -20.76 -22.86 6.03
C PRO A 29 -21.05 -21.75 7.05
N ILE A 30 -22.17 -21.90 7.75
CA ILE A 30 -22.55 -21.10 8.90
C ILE A 30 -22.71 -22.02 10.11
N ASN A 31 -22.25 -21.55 11.26
CA ASN A 31 -22.36 -22.27 12.52
C ASN A 31 -23.48 -21.65 13.34
N ILE A 32 -24.39 -22.49 13.82
CA ILE A 32 -25.54 -22.15 14.65
C ILE A 32 -25.30 -22.79 16.02
N ILE A 33 -25.25 -21.97 17.07
CA ILE A 33 -25.03 -22.43 18.45
C ILE A 33 -26.34 -22.26 19.21
N SER A 34 -26.88 -23.38 19.69
CA SER A 34 -28.14 -23.48 20.44
C SER A 34 -27.91 -24.40 21.65
N GLY A 35 -28.26 -23.95 22.85
CA GLY A 35 -28.09 -24.75 24.07
C GLY A 35 -26.64 -25.14 24.37
N GLY A 36 -25.67 -24.43 23.80
CA GLY A 36 -24.24 -24.78 23.86
C GLY A 36 -23.79 -25.85 22.86
N VAL A 37 -24.71 -26.38 22.04
CA VAL A 37 -24.40 -27.32 20.94
C VAL A 37 -24.21 -26.52 19.66
N GLU A 38 -23.17 -26.88 18.90
CA GLU A 38 -22.84 -26.25 17.62
C GLU A 38 -23.32 -27.12 16.46
N TYR A 39 -24.14 -26.52 15.59
CA TYR A 39 -24.66 -27.12 14.37
C TYR A 39 -24.09 -26.39 13.17
N ARG A 40 -23.64 -27.15 12.17
CA ARG A 40 -23.12 -26.60 10.93
C ARG A 40 -24.13 -26.74 9.81
N GLY A 41 -24.28 -25.70 8.99
CA GLY A 41 -25.20 -25.70 7.86
C GLY A 41 -24.84 -24.69 6.78
N THR A 42 -25.65 -24.64 5.72
CA THR A 42 -25.51 -23.69 4.61
C THR A 42 -26.83 -22.98 4.34
N VAL A 43 -26.74 -21.74 3.84
CA VAL A 43 -27.94 -20.94 3.53
C VAL A 43 -28.64 -21.52 2.30
N GLU A 44 -29.84 -22.06 2.47
CA GLU A 44 -30.66 -22.62 1.38
C GLU A 44 -31.52 -21.54 0.72
N LYS A 45 -32.14 -20.65 1.51
CA LYS A 45 -33.07 -19.63 1.02
C LYS A 45 -33.02 -18.38 1.89
N LEU A 46 -33.19 -17.21 1.26
CA LEU A 46 -33.39 -15.94 1.95
C LEU A 46 -34.90 -15.66 1.97
N THR A 47 -35.40 -15.16 3.10
CA THR A 47 -36.78 -14.67 3.27
C THR A 47 -36.76 -13.17 3.50
N ASN A 48 -37.94 -12.54 3.63
CA ASN A 48 -38.02 -11.10 3.94
C ASN A 48 -37.46 -10.78 5.33
N ASP A 49 -37.60 -11.72 6.27
CA ASP A 49 -37.30 -11.50 7.69
C ASP A 49 -36.05 -12.29 8.17
N GLY A 50 -35.42 -13.10 7.30
CA GLY A 50 -34.31 -13.94 7.73
C GLY A 50 -33.74 -14.90 6.68
N ILE A 51 -33.14 -15.97 7.17
CA ILE A 51 -32.50 -17.01 6.35
C ILE A 51 -32.98 -18.40 6.75
N ILE A 52 -33.14 -19.28 5.75
CA ILE A 52 -33.36 -20.71 5.95
C ILE A 52 -32.02 -21.42 5.75
N VAL A 53 -31.60 -22.14 6.78
CA VAL A 53 -30.33 -22.86 6.83
C VAL A 53 -30.60 -24.36 6.75
N LYS A 54 -29.95 -25.03 5.81
CA LYS A 54 -29.94 -26.49 5.73
C LYS A 54 -28.76 -27.01 6.54
N LEU A 55 -29.04 -27.85 7.53
CA LEU A 55 -28.05 -28.43 8.44
C LEU A 55 -27.35 -29.62 7.79
N GLU A 56 -26.07 -29.78 8.09
CA GLU A 56 -25.26 -30.91 7.63
C GLU A 56 -25.57 -32.19 8.43
N THR A 57 -26.06 -32.06 9.67
CA THR A 57 -26.38 -33.19 10.56
C THR A 57 -27.89 -33.27 10.83
N PRO A 58 -28.56 -34.41 10.54
CA PRO A 58 -30.03 -34.51 10.51
C PRO A 58 -30.72 -34.80 11.87
N LEU A 59 -30.01 -34.71 12.99
CA LEU A 59 -30.54 -35.05 14.32
C LEU A 59 -30.56 -33.82 15.23
N ILE A 60 -31.49 -32.90 14.95
CA ILE A 60 -31.89 -31.87 15.92
C ILE A 60 -33.30 -32.21 16.38
N ASN A 61 -33.44 -32.58 17.65
CA ASN A 61 -34.76 -32.79 18.25
C ASN A 61 -35.40 -31.44 18.60
N GLU A 62 -34.61 -30.47 19.07
CA GLU A 62 -35.08 -29.14 19.47
C GLU A 62 -33.97 -28.09 19.22
N ILE A 63 -34.37 -26.87 18.83
CA ILE A 63 -33.51 -25.69 18.78
C ILE A 63 -34.06 -24.67 19.77
N ASP A 64 -33.16 -23.93 20.42
CA ASP A 64 -33.53 -22.83 21.30
C ASP A 64 -34.24 -21.75 20.48
N GLN A 65 -35.17 -21.05 21.13
CA GLN A 65 -35.89 -19.92 20.52
C GLN A 65 -34.93 -18.81 20.06
N GLU A 66 -33.75 -18.71 20.65
CA GLU A 66 -32.70 -17.75 20.30
C GLU A 66 -31.37 -18.48 20.10
N VAL A 67 -30.72 -18.24 18.96
CA VAL A 67 -29.46 -18.91 18.59
C VAL A 67 -28.37 -17.89 18.31
N ARG A 68 -27.12 -18.31 18.52
CA ARG A 68 -25.95 -17.54 18.10
C ARG A 68 -25.46 -18.06 16.76
N VAL A 69 -25.30 -17.17 15.79
CA VAL A 69 -24.82 -17.51 14.46
C VAL A 69 -23.45 -16.90 14.23
N ASN A 70 -22.53 -17.69 13.68
CA ASN A 70 -21.24 -17.19 13.22
C ASN A 70 -20.85 -17.76 11.85
N PHE A 71 -20.14 -16.95 11.06
CA PHE A 71 -19.66 -17.34 9.73
C PHE A 71 -18.50 -16.46 9.26
N ALA A 72 -17.71 -16.95 8.31
CA ALA A 72 -16.62 -16.20 7.69
C ALA A 72 -17.00 -15.76 6.28
N PHE A 73 -16.89 -14.45 5.99
CA PHE A 73 -17.16 -13.90 4.66
C PHE A 73 -16.18 -12.77 4.34
N ASN A 74 -15.55 -12.81 3.16
CA ASN A 74 -14.52 -11.84 2.73
C ASN A 74 -13.42 -11.61 3.79
N ASN A 75 -12.87 -12.69 4.35
CA ASN A 75 -11.87 -12.67 5.44
C ASN A 75 -12.30 -11.96 6.73
N ASN A 76 -13.60 -11.72 6.91
CA ASN A 76 -14.17 -11.17 8.13
C ASN A 76 -15.04 -12.21 8.82
N TYR A 77 -14.93 -12.28 10.14
CA TYR A 77 -15.85 -13.10 10.96
C TYR A 77 -17.08 -12.29 11.32
N HIS A 78 -18.24 -12.85 11.05
CA HIS A 78 -19.53 -12.24 11.36
C HIS A 78 -20.19 -13.01 12.49
N TYR A 79 -20.88 -12.28 13.36
CA TYR A 79 -21.56 -12.81 14.53
C TYR A 79 -22.88 -12.07 14.73
N PHE A 80 -23.94 -12.81 14.99
CA PHE A 80 -25.19 -12.24 15.45
C PHE A 80 -25.96 -13.23 16.32
N THR A 81 -26.92 -12.70 17.07
CA THR A 81 -27.89 -13.50 17.83
C THR A 81 -29.27 -13.17 17.27
N GLY A 82 -30.10 -14.19 17.07
CA GLY A 82 -31.43 -13.99 16.51
C GLY A 82 -32.38 -15.11 16.87
N PRO A 83 -33.70 -14.84 16.83
CA PRO A 83 -34.71 -15.88 16.97
C PRO A 83 -34.55 -16.98 15.93
N ALA A 84 -34.77 -18.24 16.31
CA ALA A 84 -34.77 -19.35 15.39
C ALA A 84 -35.95 -20.31 15.62
N THR A 85 -36.41 -20.91 14.51
CA THR A 85 -37.49 -21.87 14.50
C THR A 85 -37.12 -23.04 13.58
N MET A 86 -37.24 -24.26 14.06
CA MET A 86 -37.12 -25.45 13.22
C MET A 86 -38.27 -25.50 12.20
N LEU A 87 -37.94 -25.73 10.94
CA LEU A 87 -38.93 -25.96 9.87
C LEU A 87 -39.14 -27.46 9.63
N ASP A 88 -38.05 -28.23 9.65
CA ASP A 88 -38.03 -29.70 9.59
C ASP A 88 -36.73 -30.21 10.24
N SER A 89 -36.51 -31.53 10.27
CA SER A 89 -35.34 -32.17 10.91
C SER A 89 -33.97 -31.74 10.37
N SER A 90 -33.93 -31.05 9.23
CA SER A 90 -32.72 -30.59 8.56
C SER A 90 -32.70 -29.09 8.28
N LYS A 91 -33.73 -28.33 8.65
CA LYS A 91 -33.88 -26.91 8.28
C LYS A 91 -34.27 -26.03 9.45
N VAL A 92 -33.57 -24.90 9.56
CA VAL A 92 -33.80 -23.87 10.56
C VAL A 92 -34.09 -22.55 9.87
N LEU A 93 -35.17 -21.88 10.25
CA LEU A 93 -35.39 -20.47 9.97
C LEU A 93 -34.73 -19.64 11.06
N ILE A 94 -33.87 -18.68 10.68
CA ILE A 94 -33.22 -17.75 11.61
C ILE A 94 -33.57 -16.33 11.20
N ILE A 95 -34.12 -15.55 12.14
CA ILE A 95 -34.42 -14.14 11.95
C ILE A 95 -33.11 -13.35 12.09
N VAL A 96 -32.78 -12.57 11.07
CA VAL A 96 -31.54 -11.79 11.02
C VAL A 96 -31.78 -10.44 11.72
N PRO A 97 -30.99 -10.07 12.74
CA PRO A 97 -31.19 -8.81 13.45
C PRO A 97 -30.79 -7.60 12.59
N GLU A 98 -31.16 -6.41 13.06
CA GLU A 98 -30.75 -5.14 12.44
C GLU A 98 -29.23 -4.97 12.38
N LYS A 99 -28.50 -5.52 13.37
CA LYS A 99 -27.05 -5.38 13.50
C LYS A 99 -26.37 -6.73 13.50
N ILE A 100 -25.51 -6.97 12.51
CA ILE A 100 -24.58 -8.10 12.50
C ILE A 100 -23.21 -7.56 12.86
N SER A 101 -22.56 -8.14 13.85
CA SER A 101 -21.22 -7.72 14.23
C SER A 101 -20.18 -8.36 13.32
N LYS A 102 -19.16 -7.60 12.89
CA LYS A 102 -18.02 -8.08 12.10
C LYS A 102 -16.69 -7.86 12.84
N ASN A 103 -15.82 -8.86 12.78
CA ASN A 103 -14.45 -8.85 13.31
C ASN A 103 -14.34 -8.61 14.82
N ILE A 104 -15.25 -9.16 15.62
CA ILE A 104 -15.19 -9.01 17.08
C ILE A 104 -13.96 -9.74 17.67
N LEU A 105 -13.54 -10.88 17.09
CA LEU A 105 -12.42 -11.65 17.58
C LEU A 105 -11.16 -11.37 16.76
N ARG A 106 -10.15 -10.79 17.41
CA ARG A 106 -8.80 -10.71 16.85
C ARG A 106 -8.21 -12.12 16.82
N LYS A 107 -7.62 -12.51 15.69
CA LYS A 107 -6.91 -13.79 15.53
C LYS A 107 -5.87 -14.03 16.62
N HIS A 108 -5.14 -12.98 17.01
CA HIS A 108 -4.12 -13.05 18.06
C HIS A 108 -4.44 -12.06 19.19
N LYS A 109 -4.37 -12.55 20.43
CA LYS A 109 -4.52 -11.73 21.65
C LYS A 109 -3.37 -10.73 21.73
N ARG A 110 -3.67 -9.50 22.17
CA ARG A 110 -2.67 -8.44 22.34
C ARG A 110 -2.21 -8.33 23.78
N ILE A 111 -0.94 -8.02 23.94
CA ILE A 111 -0.28 -7.77 25.20
C ILE A 111 0.03 -6.28 25.26
N ARG A 112 -0.37 -5.60 26.34
CA ARG A 112 0.06 -4.22 26.61
C ARG A 112 1.48 -4.26 27.15
N VAL A 113 2.39 -3.56 26.50
CA VAL A 113 3.84 -3.64 26.78
C VAL A 113 4.50 -2.26 26.91
N TYR A 114 3.68 -1.22 27.05
CA TYR A 114 4.14 0.17 27.17
C TYR A 114 5.19 0.33 28.27
N GLU A 115 6.28 1.02 27.92
CA GLU A 115 7.46 1.28 28.79
C GLU A 115 8.25 0.04 29.24
N LYS A 116 7.86 -1.16 28.81
CA LYS A 116 8.56 -2.42 29.12
C LYS A 116 9.30 -3.01 27.93
N VAL A 117 8.82 -2.74 26.73
CA VAL A 117 9.34 -3.30 25.48
C VAL A 117 9.61 -2.16 24.51
N TYR A 118 10.78 -2.22 23.90
CA TYR A 118 11.27 -1.22 22.97
C TYR A 118 11.60 -1.88 21.64
N MET A 119 11.56 -1.12 20.57
CA MET A 119 12.01 -1.56 19.26
C MET A 119 12.99 -0.57 18.66
N ARG A 120 13.86 -1.10 17.81
CA ARG A 120 14.68 -0.37 16.86
C ARG A 120 14.32 -0.85 15.47
N PHE A 121 14.36 0.01 14.46
CA PHE A 121 14.02 -0.43 13.10
C PHE A 121 14.86 0.22 12.02
N LYS A 122 14.96 -0.48 10.89
CA LYS A 122 15.42 0.03 9.61
C LYS A 122 14.25 0.06 8.64
N ILE A 123 14.17 1.12 7.84
CA ILE A 123 13.19 1.23 6.76
C ILE A 123 13.70 0.39 5.58
N ILE A 124 12.83 -0.43 5.02
CA ILE A 124 13.13 -1.27 3.88
C ILE A 124 12.35 -0.72 2.68
N VAL A 125 13.08 -0.08 1.77
CA VAL A 125 12.52 0.32 0.48
C VAL A 125 12.49 -0.92 -0.41
N LYS A 126 11.29 -1.34 -0.80
CA LYS A 126 11.06 -2.36 -1.83
C LYS A 126 10.29 -1.72 -2.96
N ALA A 127 10.79 -1.87 -4.17
CA ALA A 127 10.02 -1.61 -5.35
C ALA A 127 8.75 -2.46 -5.33
N GLU A 128 7.61 -1.88 -5.70
CA GLU A 128 6.35 -2.62 -5.72
C GLU A 128 6.45 -3.84 -6.65
N ARG A 129 5.85 -4.96 -6.24
CA ARG A 129 5.82 -6.19 -7.07
C ARG A 129 5.04 -6.02 -8.39
N SER A 130 4.31 -4.91 -8.54
CA SER A 130 3.49 -4.54 -9.70
C SER A 130 4.30 -4.01 -10.89
N ILE A 131 5.62 -3.86 -10.75
CA ILE A 131 6.49 -3.37 -11.83
C ILE A 131 6.37 -4.28 -13.06
N SER A 132 6.01 -3.67 -14.19
CA SER A 132 5.64 -4.34 -15.44
C SER A 132 6.85 -4.66 -16.30
N LEU A 133 7.82 -5.40 -15.74
CA LEU A 133 9.03 -5.76 -16.47
C LEU A 133 8.80 -7.00 -17.33
N ASP A 134 9.34 -6.94 -18.54
CA ASP A 134 9.42 -8.05 -19.44
C ASP A 134 10.68 -8.86 -19.14
N ALA A 135 10.50 -9.92 -18.35
CA ALA A 135 11.58 -10.83 -17.98
C ALA A 135 12.26 -11.51 -19.19
N SER A 136 11.75 -11.38 -20.42
CA SER A 136 12.45 -11.85 -21.62
C SER A 136 13.70 -11.01 -21.93
N ARG A 137 13.73 -9.73 -21.55
CA ARG A 137 14.83 -8.81 -21.86
C ARG A 137 16.03 -9.05 -20.92
N ILE A 138 17.21 -9.16 -21.49
CA ILE A 138 18.43 -9.50 -20.74
C ILE A 138 18.78 -8.39 -19.75
N ASP A 139 18.77 -7.12 -20.18
CA ASP A 139 19.12 -6.00 -19.30
C ASP A 139 18.12 -5.83 -18.14
N GLU A 140 16.81 -6.02 -18.38
CA GLU A 140 15.80 -5.98 -17.31
C GLU A 140 16.05 -7.08 -16.26
N ARG A 141 16.43 -8.29 -16.70
CA ARG A 141 16.83 -9.37 -15.78
C ARG A 141 18.08 -9.03 -14.99
N VAL A 142 19.09 -8.44 -15.62
CA VAL A 142 20.35 -8.04 -14.96
C VAL A 142 20.06 -7.00 -13.88
N ILE A 143 19.26 -5.97 -14.20
CA ILE A 143 18.84 -4.95 -13.22
C ILE A 143 18.13 -5.62 -12.04
N LEU A 144 17.14 -6.46 -12.31
CA LEU A 144 16.37 -7.13 -11.27
C LEU A 144 17.21 -8.02 -10.36
N GLN A 145 18.18 -8.75 -10.92
CA GLN A 145 19.09 -9.59 -10.14
C GLN A 145 20.04 -8.74 -9.29
N GLU A 146 20.52 -7.61 -9.83
CA GLU A 146 21.43 -6.73 -9.12
C GLU A 146 20.74 -6.01 -7.96
N VAL A 147 19.53 -5.47 -8.18
CA VAL A 147 18.73 -4.78 -7.16
C VAL A 147 18.35 -5.72 -6.02
N LYS A 148 18.14 -7.01 -6.28
CA LYS A 148 17.85 -8.01 -5.24
C LYS A 148 19.00 -8.24 -4.26
N LYS A 149 20.24 -7.91 -4.62
CA LYS A 149 21.39 -8.10 -3.73
C LYS A 149 21.30 -7.17 -2.52
N PRO A 150 21.84 -7.57 -1.36
CA PRO A 150 21.94 -6.68 -0.20
C PRO A 150 22.77 -5.42 -0.47
N LYS A 151 23.78 -5.53 -1.35
CA LYS A 151 24.63 -4.40 -1.77
C LYS A 151 24.73 -4.37 -3.30
N PRO A 152 23.79 -3.70 -3.98
CA PRO A 152 23.75 -3.64 -5.45
C PRO A 152 24.94 -2.87 -6.02
N ALA A 153 25.45 -3.31 -7.17
CA ALA A 153 26.38 -2.52 -7.97
C ALA A 153 25.62 -1.47 -8.79
N ILE A 154 25.60 -0.22 -8.31
CA ILE A 154 24.85 0.90 -8.91
C ILE A 154 25.23 1.12 -10.38
N ASP A 155 26.52 1.00 -10.72
CA ASP A 155 26.99 1.17 -12.10
C ASP A 155 26.32 0.17 -13.06
N LYS A 156 26.11 -1.08 -12.62
CA LYS A 156 25.43 -2.10 -13.44
C LYS A 156 23.95 -1.77 -13.63
N VAL A 157 23.29 -1.28 -12.58
CA VAL A 157 21.88 -0.85 -12.65
C VAL A 157 21.76 0.32 -13.63
N LEU A 158 22.61 1.35 -13.50
CA LEU A 158 22.62 2.52 -14.37
C LEU A 158 22.95 2.16 -15.82
N SER A 159 23.96 1.31 -16.06
CA SER A 159 24.30 0.84 -17.41
C SER A 159 23.16 0.05 -18.04
N GLY A 160 22.50 -0.83 -17.28
CA GLY A 160 21.33 -1.58 -17.76
C GLY A 160 20.18 -0.66 -18.15
N ILE A 161 19.86 0.34 -17.31
CA ILE A 161 18.82 1.33 -17.61
C ILE A 161 19.21 2.12 -18.87
N LYS A 162 20.45 2.60 -18.94
CA LYS A 162 20.97 3.35 -20.11
C LYS A 162 20.84 2.54 -21.40
N ASN A 163 21.17 1.25 -21.38
CA ASN A 163 21.01 0.36 -22.53
C ASN A 163 19.54 0.24 -22.95
N LEU A 164 18.64 0.01 -22.00
CA LEU A 164 17.21 -0.14 -22.26
C LEU A 164 16.56 1.12 -22.83
N VAL A 165 16.96 2.31 -22.36
CA VAL A 165 16.40 3.59 -22.85
C VAL A 165 17.03 4.04 -24.17
N SER A 166 18.22 3.53 -24.51
CA SER A 166 18.93 3.90 -25.76
C SER A 166 18.13 3.55 -27.03
N GLU A 167 17.16 2.64 -26.91
CA GLU A 167 16.26 2.27 -28.01
C GLU A 167 15.35 3.42 -28.45
N PHE A 168 15.07 4.37 -27.56
CA PHE A 168 14.13 5.47 -27.80
C PHE A 168 14.61 6.83 -27.28
N SER A 169 15.81 6.91 -26.70
CA SER A 169 16.43 8.15 -26.25
C SER A 169 17.91 8.23 -26.63
N GLN A 170 18.35 9.36 -27.20
CA GLN A 170 19.76 9.60 -27.51
C GLN A 170 20.59 10.00 -26.28
N LYS A 171 19.99 10.79 -25.37
CA LYS A 171 20.67 11.29 -24.18
C LYS A 171 19.95 10.82 -22.93
N PHE A 172 20.72 10.20 -22.04
CA PHE A 172 20.27 9.73 -20.75
C PHE A 172 21.08 10.43 -19.65
N GLN A 173 20.38 11.00 -18.68
CA GLN A 173 20.98 11.64 -17.51
C GLN A 173 20.21 11.24 -16.26
N VAL A 174 20.93 10.96 -15.17
CA VAL A 174 20.35 10.84 -13.83
C VAL A 174 20.83 12.00 -13.00
N LYS A 175 19.92 12.71 -12.34
CA LYS A 175 20.25 13.77 -11.39
C LYS A 175 19.56 13.50 -10.06
N VAL A 176 20.31 13.63 -8.97
CA VAL A 176 19.79 13.64 -7.61
C VAL A 176 19.88 15.08 -7.09
N PHE A 177 18.80 15.58 -6.49
CA PHE A 177 18.75 16.93 -5.96
C PHE A 177 19.60 17.06 -4.70
N LYS A 178 20.37 18.15 -4.62
CA LYS A 178 21.06 18.53 -3.38
C LYS A 178 20.16 19.42 -2.53
N SER A 179 20.38 19.43 -1.21
CA SER A 179 19.71 20.38 -0.32
C SER A 179 20.01 21.81 -0.74
N ASN A 180 18.96 22.63 -0.86
CA ASN A 180 19.03 24.04 -1.27
C ASN A 180 19.58 24.30 -2.68
N GLU A 181 19.62 23.29 -3.55
CA GLU A 181 19.92 23.50 -4.96
C GLU A 181 18.82 24.35 -5.62
N LYS A 182 19.21 25.33 -6.44
CA LYS A 182 18.27 26.08 -7.27
C LYS A 182 17.79 25.16 -8.38
N LEU A 183 16.49 24.98 -8.47
CA LEU A 183 15.84 24.14 -9.47
C LEU A 183 15.46 24.99 -10.68
N ASN A 184 15.54 24.41 -11.87
CA ASN A 184 14.91 25.00 -13.05
C ASN A 184 13.40 24.69 -13.08
N PHE A 185 12.70 25.23 -14.07
CA PHE A 185 11.24 25.12 -14.14
C PHE A 185 10.75 23.65 -14.21
N GLU A 186 11.39 22.82 -15.02
CA GLU A 186 11.03 21.42 -15.21
C GLU A 186 11.31 20.60 -13.95
N GLU A 187 12.42 20.90 -13.28
CA GLU A 187 12.78 20.30 -12.00
C GLU A 187 11.80 20.67 -10.90
N GLU A 188 11.39 21.93 -10.80
CA GLU A 188 10.32 22.39 -9.90
C GLU A 188 9.01 21.66 -10.19
N LEU A 189 8.62 21.59 -11.47
CA LEU A 189 7.37 20.97 -11.88
C LEU A 189 7.34 19.47 -11.53
N VAL A 190 8.43 18.75 -11.78
CA VAL A 190 8.54 17.32 -11.45
C VAL A 190 8.56 17.13 -9.94
N LYS A 191 9.32 17.96 -9.21
CA LYS A 191 9.44 17.88 -7.75
C LYS A 191 8.11 18.13 -7.04
N ASP A 192 7.37 19.14 -7.47
CA ASP A 192 6.12 19.54 -6.83
C ASP A 192 4.92 18.68 -7.23
N SER A 193 4.96 18.05 -8.41
CA SER A 193 3.88 17.20 -8.89
C SER A 193 4.07 15.72 -8.55
N GLY A 194 5.32 15.26 -8.41
CA GLY A 194 5.65 13.83 -8.31
C GLY A 194 5.34 13.04 -9.58
N LYS A 195 5.07 13.72 -10.70
CA LYS A 195 4.66 13.12 -11.98
C LYS A 195 5.77 13.21 -13.01
N ILE A 196 5.69 12.34 -14.03
CA ILE A 196 6.54 12.43 -15.21
C ILE A 196 6.18 13.72 -15.95
N PHE A 197 7.16 14.55 -16.28
CA PHE A 197 6.95 15.67 -17.19
C PHE A 197 7.44 15.29 -18.59
N LEU A 198 6.53 15.30 -19.57
CA LEU A 198 6.79 14.84 -20.93
C LEU A 198 6.51 15.97 -21.93
N ILE A 199 7.59 16.48 -22.53
CA ILE A 199 7.56 17.30 -23.74
C ILE A 199 7.59 16.34 -24.92
N TYR A 200 6.40 15.95 -25.38
CA TYR A 200 6.28 14.99 -26.46
C TYR A 200 6.90 15.56 -27.75
N ASP A 201 6.61 16.81 -28.07
CA ASP A 201 7.12 17.55 -29.22
C ASP A 201 7.31 19.02 -28.84
N SER A 202 8.52 19.56 -29.00
CA SER A 202 8.83 20.97 -28.71
C SER A 202 8.35 21.96 -29.77
N TYR A 203 7.95 21.46 -30.95
CA TYR A 203 7.42 22.25 -32.06
C TYR A 203 5.89 22.27 -32.08
N GLU A 204 5.26 21.75 -31.02
CA GLU A 204 3.83 21.91 -30.80
C GLU A 204 3.54 23.34 -30.30
N ASP A 205 2.69 24.06 -31.02
CA ASP A 205 2.23 25.40 -30.61
C ASP A 205 0.94 25.35 -29.76
N ALA A 206 0.24 24.21 -29.75
CA ALA A 206 -1.04 24.04 -29.06
C ALA A 206 -0.85 23.62 -27.59
N ILE A 207 -0.65 24.59 -26.70
CA ILE A 207 -0.50 24.34 -25.25
C ILE A 207 -1.73 23.64 -24.65
N THR A 208 -2.94 23.96 -25.13
CA THR A 208 -4.18 23.48 -24.52
C THR A 208 -4.61 22.09 -24.99
N GLU A 209 -3.94 21.50 -25.98
CA GLU A 209 -4.35 20.21 -26.53
C GLU A 209 -3.91 19.04 -25.65
N ARG A 210 -4.88 18.19 -25.28
CA ARG A 210 -4.62 16.96 -24.53
C ARG A 210 -4.30 15.83 -25.50
N ARG A 211 -3.00 15.57 -25.74
CA ARG A 211 -2.57 14.47 -26.63
C ARG A 211 -2.91 13.07 -26.10
N PHE A 212 -2.88 12.85 -24.79
CA PHE A 212 -3.21 11.56 -24.16
C PHE A 212 -3.58 11.73 -22.68
N PHE A 213 -4.31 10.76 -22.14
CA PHE A 213 -4.80 10.78 -20.77
C PHE A 213 -4.08 9.72 -19.91
N GLU A 214 -2.96 10.10 -19.32
CA GLU A 214 -2.22 9.26 -18.38
C GLU A 214 -2.02 10.00 -17.05
N GLU A 215 -2.58 9.48 -15.95
CA GLU A 215 -2.63 10.17 -14.66
C GLU A 215 -1.23 10.54 -14.12
N LYS A 216 -0.26 9.66 -14.36
CA LYS A 216 1.13 9.79 -13.92
C LYS A 216 1.99 10.72 -14.81
N ILE A 217 1.45 11.20 -15.93
CA ILE A 217 2.17 12.04 -16.89
C ILE A 217 1.54 13.44 -16.96
N LEU A 218 2.41 14.45 -16.88
CA LEU A 218 2.15 15.84 -17.20
C LEU A 218 2.69 16.13 -18.59
N THR A 219 1.79 16.32 -19.55
CA THR A 219 2.11 16.97 -20.83
C THR A 219 2.10 18.49 -20.66
N ILE A 220 2.49 19.24 -21.69
CA ILE A 220 2.40 20.71 -21.71
C ILE A 220 1.01 21.20 -21.28
N GLY A 221 -0.07 20.69 -21.87
CA GLY A 221 -1.42 21.10 -21.48
C GLY A 221 -1.82 20.74 -20.05
N ARG A 222 -1.28 19.66 -19.48
CA ARG A 222 -1.52 19.35 -18.06
C ARG A 222 -0.64 20.17 -17.13
N ALA A 223 0.55 20.55 -17.56
CA ALA A 223 1.39 21.51 -16.85
C ALA A 223 0.70 22.87 -16.79
N PHE A 224 0.06 23.31 -17.87
CA PHE A 224 -0.76 24.52 -17.90
C PHE A 224 -1.88 24.49 -16.86
N GLU A 225 -2.70 23.42 -16.85
CA GLU A 225 -3.76 23.22 -15.85
C GLU A 225 -3.21 23.16 -14.43
N TYR A 226 -2.07 22.50 -14.23
CA TYR A 226 -1.39 22.39 -12.95
C TYR A 226 -0.95 23.76 -12.43
N LEU A 227 -0.31 24.59 -13.26
CA LEU A 227 0.15 25.93 -12.89
C LEU A 227 -1.03 26.84 -12.49
N ILE A 228 -2.13 26.78 -13.23
CA ILE A 228 -3.36 27.52 -12.89
C ILE A 228 -3.91 27.04 -11.54
N SER A 229 -3.93 25.73 -11.28
CA SER A 229 -4.38 25.18 -10.00
C SER A 229 -3.51 25.61 -8.82
N LYS A 230 -2.26 26.02 -9.07
CA LYS A 230 -1.32 26.59 -8.10
C LYS A 230 -1.46 28.11 -7.93
N GLY A 231 -2.41 28.73 -8.62
CA GLY A 231 -2.73 30.16 -8.49
C GLY A 231 -2.09 31.07 -9.54
N MET A 232 -1.40 30.52 -10.54
CA MET A 232 -0.88 31.31 -11.67
C MET A 232 -2.03 31.75 -12.58
N SER A 233 -1.98 32.99 -13.11
CA SER A 233 -2.97 33.41 -14.10
C SER A 233 -2.80 32.62 -15.40
N ARG A 234 -3.88 32.49 -16.19
CA ARG A 234 -3.83 31.76 -17.47
C ARG A 234 -2.74 32.31 -18.39
N LYS A 235 -2.66 33.64 -18.53
CA LYS A 235 -1.68 34.29 -19.40
C LYS A 235 -0.25 34.01 -18.95
N GLU A 236 0.05 34.16 -17.66
CA GLU A 236 1.39 33.88 -17.13
C GLU A 236 1.79 32.42 -17.32
N ALA A 237 0.85 31.47 -17.15
CA ALA A 237 1.11 30.04 -17.37
C ALA A 237 1.36 29.72 -18.85
N GLU A 238 0.63 30.38 -19.76
CA GLU A 238 0.80 30.26 -21.20
C GLU A 238 2.16 30.81 -21.64
N ASP A 239 2.47 32.06 -21.27
CA ASP A 239 3.74 32.72 -21.59
C ASP A 239 4.93 31.87 -21.11
N LYS A 240 4.88 31.37 -19.87
CA LYS A 240 5.94 30.53 -19.29
C LYS A 240 6.17 29.21 -20.05
N LEU A 241 5.10 28.58 -20.54
CA LEU A 241 5.20 27.32 -21.29
C LEU A 241 5.62 27.56 -22.74
N LEU A 242 5.22 28.67 -23.37
CA LEU A 242 5.72 29.06 -24.68
C LEU A 242 7.23 29.36 -24.64
N ASP A 243 7.68 30.10 -23.62
CA ASP A 243 9.10 30.38 -23.40
C ASP A 243 9.89 29.09 -23.23
N LEU A 244 9.38 28.14 -22.44
CA LEU A 244 9.99 26.81 -22.30
C LEU A 244 10.13 26.11 -23.66
N LEU A 245 9.05 26.03 -24.44
CA LEU A 245 9.07 25.35 -25.74
C LEU A 245 10.03 26.04 -26.71
N GLN A 246 10.08 27.38 -26.71
CA GLN A 246 11.04 28.14 -27.50
C GLN A 246 12.48 27.82 -27.09
N GLU A 247 12.78 27.78 -25.78
CA GLU A 247 14.09 27.38 -25.28
C GLU A 247 14.48 25.97 -25.77
N LYS A 248 13.53 25.03 -25.80
CA LYS A 248 13.79 23.68 -26.34
C LYS A 248 14.11 23.70 -27.81
N ARG A 249 13.37 24.47 -28.61
CA ARG A 249 13.62 24.63 -30.05
C ARG A 249 14.99 25.25 -30.33
N ASP A 250 15.36 26.30 -29.60
CA ASP A 250 16.65 26.97 -29.72
C ASP A 250 17.82 26.01 -29.41
N ASN A 251 17.60 25.10 -28.45
CA ASN A 251 18.55 24.04 -28.10
C ASN A 251 18.46 22.78 -28.98
N LYS A 252 17.68 22.82 -30.07
CA LYS A 252 17.42 21.69 -31.00
C LYS A 252 16.91 20.42 -30.31
N ILE A 253 16.20 20.58 -29.20
CA ILE A 253 15.55 19.49 -28.47
C ILE A 253 14.21 19.22 -29.13
N TYR A 254 13.98 18.01 -29.63
CA TYR A 254 12.72 17.63 -30.28
C TYR A 254 11.73 17.02 -29.28
N SER A 255 12.20 16.12 -28.41
CA SER A 255 11.40 15.47 -27.38
C SER A 255 12.21 15.30 -26.11
N GLU A 256 11.58 15.52 -24.96
CA GLU A 256 12.24 15.50 -23.67
C GLU A 256 11.30 14.96 -22.58
N CYS A 257 11.86 14.18 -21.67
CA CYS A 257 11.11 13.55 -20.58
C CYS A 257 11.90 13.61 -19.29
N PHE A 258 11.25 14.03 -18.21
CA PHE A 258 11.77 14.01 -16.85
C PHE A 258 10.93 13.04 -16.02
N VAL A 259 11.55 11.95 -15.59
CA VAL A 259 10.91 10.89 -14.82
C VAL A 259 11.37 10.99 -13.36
N PRO A 260 10.47 11.19 -12.38
CA PRO A 260 10.85 11.41 -11.00
C PRO A 260 11.48 10.16 -10.37
N LEU A 261 12.50 10.36 -9.55
CA LEU A 261 13.00 9.39 -8.58
C LEU A 261 12.24 9.61 -7.27
N LEU A 262 11.31 8.71 -6.96
CA LEU A 262 10.46 8.79 -5.77
C LEU A 262 11.03 7.94 -4.63
N LEU A 263 11.30 8.57 -3.49
CA LEU A 263 11.69 7.91 -2.24
C LEU A 263 10.65 8.22 -1.17
N GLU A 264 9.88 7.22 -0.74
CA GLU A 264 8.78 7.37 0.25
C GLU A 264 7.79 8.51 -0.10
N GLY A 265 7.50 8.71 -1.39
CA GLY A 265 6.58 9.74 -1.87
C GLY A 265 7.20 11.12 -2.10
N GLU A 266 8.46 11.33 -1.73
CA GLU A 266 9.20 12.56 -2.04
C GLU A 266 10.05 12.39 -3.31
N VAL A 267 10.09 13.43 -4.15
CA VAL A 267 10.95 13.46 -5.35
C VAL A 267 12.37 13.85 -4.93
N VAL A 268 13.29 12.87 -4.98
CA VAL A 268 14.71 13.06 -4.63
C VAL A 268 15.60 13.34 -5.83
N GLY A 269 15.06 13.28 -7.04
CA GLY A 269 15.78 13.52 -8.28
C GLY A 269 14.94 13.12 -9.49
N TYR A 270 15.60 12.95 -10.64
CA TYR A 270 14.95 12.50 -11.86
C TYR A 270 15.90 11.74 -12.80
N ILE A 271 15.31 10.97 -13.71
CA ILE A 271 15.92 10.50 -14.95
C ILE A 271 15.45 11.41 -16.08
N ARG A 272 16.39 12.00 -16.82
CA ARG A 272 16.11 12.82 -18.01
C ARG A 272 16.48 12.06 -19.27
N LEU A 273 15.54 12.05 -20.20
CA LEU A 273 15.66 11.51 -21.53
C LEU A 273 15.47 12.63 -22.54
N GLN A 274 16.31 12.69 -23.55
CA GLN A 274 16.25 13.72 -24.58
C GLN A 274 16.54 13.13 -25.96
N ASN A 275 15.75 13.56 -26.94
CA ASN A 275 15.98 13.39 -28.37
C ASN A 275 16.11 14.75 -29.03
N ASP A 276 17.07 14.88 -29.93
CA ASP A 276 17.27 16.06 -30.76
C ASP A 276 16.53 15.96 -32.08
N MET A 277 16.61 17.04 -32.84
CA MET A 277 16.01 17.17 -34.16
C MET A 277 16.58 16.20 -35.21
N GLU A 278 17.81 15.71 -35.05
CA GLU A 278 18.41 14.78 -36.02
C GLU A 278 17.81 13.38 -35.87
N TYR A 279 17.50 12.97 -34.65
CA TYR A 279 16.84 11.70 -34.39
C TYR A 279 15.35 11.74 -34.73
N HIS A 280 14.70 12.89 -34.55
CA HIS A 280 13.32 13.15 -34.95
C HIS A 280 12.31 12.07 -34.48
N ARG A 281 12.50 11.57 -33.25
CA ARG A 281 11.58 10.61 -32.62
C ARG A 281 11.10 11.13 -31.27
N ASN A 282 9.80 11.03 -31.05
CA ASN A 282 9.18 11.39 -29.79
C ASN A 282 9.34 10.25 -28.77
N ILE A 283 9.58 10.62 -27.52
CA ILE A 283 9.47 9.70 -26.39
C ILE A 283 7.98 9.44 -26.14
N LYS A 284 7.55 8.20 -26.27
CA LYS A 284 6.14 7.82 -26.12
C LYS A 284 5.73 7.70 -24.65
N PRO A 285 4.45 7.93 -24.30
CA PRO A 285 3.95 7.79 -22.92
C PRO A 285 4.29 6.44 -22.28
N LEU A 286 4.10 5.34 -23.02
CA LEU A 286 4.41 3.99 -22.54
C LEU A 286 5.91 3.81 -22.22
N GLN A 287 6.79 4.45 -22.99
CA GLN A 287 8.23 4.41 -22.74
C GLN A 287 8.57 5.20 -21.47
N ALA A 288 7.94 6.36 -21.26
CA ALA A 288 8.12 7.15 -20.04
C ALA A 288 7.63 6.41 -18.79
N LEU A 289 6.48 5.71 -18.87
CA LEU A 289 5.98 4.86 -17.79
C LEU A 289 6.94 3.69 -17.49
N ARG A 290 7.50 3.07 -18.53
CA ARG A 290 8.51 2.03 -18.35
C ARG A 290 9.78 2.56 -17.67
N VAL A 291 10.18 3.80 -17.97
CA VAL A 291 11.32 4.45 -17.30
C VAL A 291 10.99 4.77 -15.84
N LEU A 292 9.72 5.01 -15.48
CA LEU A 292 9.31 5.16 -14.08
C LEU A 292 9.46 3.84 -13.30
N ASP A 293 9.18 2.70 -13.93
CA ASP A 293 9.48 1.39 -13.34
C ASP A 293 11.00 1.25 -13.08
N TYR A 294 11.84 1.65 -14.04
CA TYR A 294 13.30 1.66 -13.86
C TYR A 294 13.78 2.65 -12.79
N ALA A 295 13.16 3.82 -12.70
CA ALA A 295 13.43 4.82 -11.67
C ALA A 295 13.17 4.25 -10.27
N THR A 296 12.10 3.47 -10.11
CA THR A 296 11.76 2.79 -8.86
C THR A 296 12.84 1.77 -8.45
N LEU A 297 13.31 0.95 -9.40
CA LEU A 297 14.41 0.00 -9.18
C LEU A 297 15.72 0.70 -8.83
N LEU A 298 16.01 1.83 -9.49
CA LEU A 298 17.20 2.63 -9.22
C LEU A 298 17.15 3.22 -7.81
N VAL A 299 16.00 3.75 -7.36
CA VAL A 299 15.85 4.24 -5.99
C VAL A 299 16.08 3.11 -4.97
N GLU A 300 15.49 1.93 -5.18
CA GLU A 300 15.74 0.78 -4.30
C GLU A 300 17.24 0.44 -4.24
N ALA A 301 17.92 0.44 -5.39
CA ALA A 301 19.36 0.17 -5.45
C ALA A 301 20.16 1.21 -4.66
N LEU A 302 19.85 2.50 -4.86
CA LEU A 302 20.53 3.62 -4.21
C LEU A 302 20.33 3.62 -2.69
N VAL A 303 19.15 3.21 -2.20
CA VAL A 303 18.89 3.04 -0.77
C VAL A 303 19.73 1.89 -0.21
N LYS A 304 19.76 0.72 -0.89
CA LYS A 304 20.57 -0.43 -0.45
C LYS A 304 22.08 -0.17 -0.50
N TYR A 305 22.53 0.72 -1.38
CA TYR A 305 23.92 1.17 -1.45
C TYR A 305 24.26 2.27 -0.44
N ASP A 306 23.34 2.64 0.45
CA ASP A 306 23.47 3.73 1.43
C ASP A 306 23.74 5.11 0.81
N TYR A 307 23.41 5.31 -0.47
CA TYR A 307 23.49 6.62 -1.13
C TYR A 307 22.43 7.56 -0.55
N PHE A 308 21.19 7.07 -0.46
CA PHE A 308 20.16 7.72 0.33
C PHE A 308 20.20 7.16 1.75
N ARG A 309 20.79 7.90 2.68
CA ARG A 309 20.73 7.57 4.11
C ARG A 309 19.32 7.88 4.61
N LEU A 310 18.45 6.87 4.59
CA LEU A 310 17.21 6.93 5.33
C LEU A 310 17.54 6.97 6.82
N GLU A 311 17.01 7.97 7.52
CA GLU A 311 17.07 7.93 8.97
C GLU A 311 16.38 6.66 9.47
N SER A 312 17.08 5.95 10.34
CA SER A 312 16.58 4.70 10.89
C SER A 312 16.21 4.90 12.36
N GLY A 313 15.28 4.09 12.84
CA GLY A 313 15.02 3.96 14.27
C GLY A 313 16.10 3.18 15.01
N MET A 314 17.28 2.92 14.43
CA MET A 314 18.33 2.10 15.05
C MET A 314 19.00 2.76 16.25
N ASP A 315 19.05 4.09 16.25
CA ASP A 315 19.66 4.88 17.33
C ASP A 315 18.68 5.23 18.45
N TYR A 316 17.43 4.77 18.34
CA TYR A 316 16.34 5.15 19.23
C TYR A 316 15.66 3.91 19.81
N ASP A 317 15.52 3.86 21.13
CA ASP A 317 14.66 2.87 21.78
C ASP A 317 13.20 3.35 21.71
N ILE A 318 12.46 2.84 20.74
CA ILE A 318 11.08 3.27 20.44
C ILE A 318 10.10 2.41 21.24
N PRO A 319 9.25 2.99 22.10
CA PRO A 319 8.38 2.22 22.97
C PRO A 319 7.24 1.54 22.19
N LEU A 320 7.05 0.24 22.44
CA LEU A 320 5.87 -0.50 22.00
C LEU A 320 4.71 -0.25 22.95
N VAL A 321 3.51 -0.01 22.42
CA VAL A 321 2.27 0.16 23.19
C VAL A 321 1.58 -1.20 23.37
N ASP A 322 1.44 -1.95 22.29
CA ASP A 322 0.94 -3.32 22.31
C ASP A 322 1.59 -4.21 21.25
N ILE A 323 1.61 -5.51 21.50
CA ILE A 323 2.13 -6.52 20.57
C ILE A 323 1.23 -7.77 20.59
N SER A 324 1.14 -8.46 19.45
CA SER A 324 0.61 -9.82 19.33
C SER A 324 1.45 -10.60 18.33
N ALA A 325 1.18 -11.91 18.20
CA ALA A 325 1.83 -12.75 17.20
C ALA A 325 1.63 -12.27 15.74
N GLY A 326 0.63 -11.42 15.47
CA GLY A 326 0.35 -10.90 14.13
C GLY A 326 0.84 -9.48 13.86
N GLY A 327 1.36 -8.76 14.86
CA GLY A 327 1.77 -7.37 14.68
C GLY A 327 1.99 -6.60 15.96
N MET A 328 2.28 -5.31 15.82
CA MET A 328 2.60 -4.42 16.94
C MET A 328 2.03 -3.02 16.74
N LEU A 329 1.96 -2.28 17.84
CA LEU A 329 1.63 -0.86 17.89
C LEU A 329 2.76 -0.16 18.62
N PHE A 330 3.40 0.82 17.99
CA PHE A 330 4.45 1.62 18.61
C PHE A 330 4.11 3.12 18.59
N LYS A 331 4.74 3.87 19.50
CA LYS A 331 4.59 5.33 19.58
C LYS A 331 5.86 6.02 19.12
N LEU A 332 5.75 6.89 18.11
CA LEU A 332 6.90 7.58 17.53
C LEU A 332 6.79 9.10 17.72
N THR A 333 7.57 9.62 18.67
CA THR A 333 7.60 11.06 18.97
C THR A 333 8.56 11.83 18.07
N LYS A 334 9.59 11.17 17.53
CA LYS A 334 10.67 11.79 16.75
C LYS A 334 10.18 12.25 15.37
N PRO A 335 10.10 13.57 15.09
CA PRO A 335 9.54 14.07 13.84
C PRO A 335 10.33 13.65 12.59
N GLN A 336 11.65 13.54 12.71
CA GLN A 336 12.54 13.26 11.59
C GLN A 336 12.36 11.85 11.01
N LEU A 337 11.90 10.89 11.84
CA LEU A 337 11.54 9.54 11.40
C LEU A 337 10.13 9.47 10.81
N LYS A 338 9.22 10.38 11.16
CA LYS A 338 7.81 10.32 10.73
C LYS A 338 7.65 10.50 9.23
N ARG A 339 8.47 11.35 8.60
CA ARG A 339 8.39 11.64 7.16
C ARG A 339 8.58 10.41 6.28
N TYR A 340 9.30 9.41 6.78
CA TYR A 340 9.60 8.19 6.04
C TYR A 340 8.66 7.01 6.37
N LEU A 341 7.69 7.21 7.26
CA LEU A 341 6.79 6.14 7.70
C LEU A 341 5.37 6.45 7.24
N THR A 342 5.03 5.93 6.07
CA THR A 342 3.68 6.00 5.49
C THR A 342 2.98 4.64 5.57
N VAL A 343 1.69 4.59 5.24
CA VAL A 343 0.99 3.31 5.12
C VAL A 343 1.57 2.56 3.92
N GLY A 344 1.98 1.31 4.13
CA GLY A 344 2.68 0.49 3.14
C GLY A 344 4.19 0.43 3.36
N THR A 345 4.77 1.33 4.15
CA THR A 345 6.22 1.28 4.44
C THR A 345 6.57 -0.02 5.16
N PHE A 346 7.60 -0.71 4.66
CA PHE A 346 8.16 -1.91 5.29
C PHE A 346 9.29 -1.51 6.23
N ILE A 347 9.32 -2.14 7.40
CA ILE A 347 10.37 -1.99 8.39
C ILE A 347 10.92 -3.36 8.78
N GLN A 348 12.23 -3.43 8.97
CA GLN A 348 12.88 -4.52 9.70
C GLN A 348 13.09 -4.02 11.12
N ALA A 349 12.43 -4.66 12.10
CA ALA A 349 12.45 -4.23 13.48
C ALA A 349 13.07 -5.28 14.39
N SER A 350 13.96 -4.83 15.26
CA SER A 350 14.50 -5.57 16.39
C SER A 350 13.73 -5.17 17.64
N ILE A 351 12.96 -6.08 18.20
CA ILE A 351 12.11 -5.87 19.37
C ILE A 351 12.83 -6.41 20.60
N LYS A 352 13.15 -5.52 21.53
CA LYS A 352 13.81 -5.82 22.80
C LYS A 352 12.79 -6.04 23.90
N PHE A 353 12.62 -7.30 24.30
CA PHE A 353 11.97 -7.68 25.54
C PHE A 353 12.98 -7.77 26.69
N PRO A 354 12.54 -7.77 27.96
CA PRO A 354 13.43 -7.99 29.09
C PRO A 354 14.20 -9.32 29.02
N SER A 355 13.60 -10.36 28.44
CA SER A 355 14.17 -11.72 28.41
C SER A 355 14.77 -12.14 27.07
N ARG A 356 14.45 -11.45 25.95
CA ARG A 356 14.92 -11.83 24.61
C ARG A 356 14.83 -10.68 23.61
N TYR A 357 15.47 -10.86 22.45
CA TYR A 357 15.23 -10.06 21.27
C TYR A 357 14.42 -10.86 20.25
N ILE A 358 13.61 -10.15 19.46
CA ILE A 358 12.81 -10.72 18.37
C ILE A 358 13.05 -9.87 17.13
N GLU A 359 13.43 -10.50 16.03
CA GLU A 359 13.58 -9.84 14.74
C GLU A 359 12.33 -10.07 13.87
N VAL A 360 11.77 -8.99 13.34
CA VAL A 360 10.57 -9.06 12.47
C VAL A 360 10.73 -8.20 11.23
N MET A 361 10.10 -8.63 10.15
CA MET A 361 9.73 -7.73 9.05
C MET A 361 8.26 -7.35 9.21
N ALA A 362 7.96 -6.07 9.21
CA ALA A 362 6.61 -5.57 9.41
C ALA A 362 6.24 -4.49 8.40
N GLU A 363 4.96 -4.40 8.06
CA GLU A 363 4.41 -3.34 7.21
C GLU A 363 3.53 -2.43 8.05
N ILE A 364 3.70 -1.11 7.90
CA ILE A 364 2.81 -0.12 8.50
C ILE A 364 1.47 -0.18 7.77
N PHE A 365 0.40 -0.58 8.47
CA PHE A 365 -0.93 -0.70 7.86
C PHE A 365 -1.90 0.39 8.33
N ARG A 366 -1.54 1.14 9.38
CA ARG A 366 -2.32 2.27 9.88
C ARG A 366 -1.46 3.25 10.65
N ILE A 367 -1.81 4.53 10.57
CA ILE A 367 -1.18 5.61 11.32
C ILE A 367 -2.28 6.44 11.97
N ASP A 368 -2.18 6.63 13.29
CA ASP A 368 -2.97 7.60 14.04
C ASP A 368 -2.08 8.82 14.32
N GLN A 369 -2.23 9.83 13.47
CA GLN A 369 -1.41 11.05 13.52
C GLN A 369 -1.67 11.88 14.78
N ALA A 370 -2.87 11.85 15.35
CA ALA A 370 -3.19 12.61 16.55
C ALA A 370 -2.42 12.09 17.77
N ASN A 371 -2.30 10.76 17.87
CA ASN A 371 -1.63 10.10 19.01
C ASN A 371 -0.20 9.64 18.71
N LEU A 372 0.28 9.85 17.48
CA LEU A 372 1.59 9.40 17.00
C LEU A 372 1.77 7.88 17.12
N LEU A 373 0.71 7.13 16.83
CA LEU A 373 0.69 5.68 16.95
C LEU A 373 0.75 5.03 15.57
N TYR A 374 1.63 4.05 15.44
CA TYR A 374 1.89 3.34 14.19
C TYR A 374 1.55 1.87 14.39
N GLY A 375 0.54 1.40 13.65
CA GLY A 375 0.16 0.00 13.65
C GLY A 375 0.87 -0.76 12.55
N CYS A 376 1.57 -1.82 12.93
CA CYS A 376 2.31 -2.69 12.04
C CYS A 376 1.75 -4.11 12.02
N LYS A 377 1.75 -4.72 10.84
CA LYS A 377 1.43 -6.13 10.65
C LYS A 377 2.72 -6.87 10.33
N PHE A 378 2.97 -7.99 11.02
CA PHE A 378 4.13 -8.82 10.71
C PHE A 378 3.95 -9.49 9.35
N LYS A 379 5.01 -9.44 8.56
CA LYS A 379 5.15 -10.08 7.25
C LYS A 379 6.04 -11.30 7.36
N GLU A 380 7.09 -11.19 8.16
CA GLU A 380 8.03 -12.26 8.48
C GLU A 380 8.34 -12.18 9.98
N ILE A 381 8.17 -13.30 10.67
CA ILE A 381 8.54 -13.54 12.07
C ILE A 381 8.80 -15.04 12.17
N ASN A 382 9.82 -15.47 12.92
CA ASN A 382 10.07 -16.90 13.08
C ASN A 382 8.95 -17.56 13.91
N GLU A 383 8.72 -18.86 13.72
CA GLU A 383 7.63 -19.56 14.41
C GLU A 383 7.84 -19.64 15.93
N GLU A 384 9.08 -19.76 16.40
CA GLU A 384 9.41 -19.84 17.82
C GLU A 384 9.04 -18.54 18.56
N ASP A 385 9.41 -17.39 18.00
CA ASP A 385 9.10 -16.04 18.46
C ASP A 385 7.61 -15.78 18.43
N MET A 386 6.94 -16.21 17.35
CA MET A 386 5.49 -16.10 17.22
C MET A 386 4.78 -16.87 18.33
N ASN A 387 5.13 -18.15 18.52
CA ASN A 387 4.59 -19.01 19.57
C ASN A 387 4.90 -18.45 20.97
N TRP A 388 6.11 -17.94 21.17
CA TRP A 388 6.51 -17.31 22.44
C TRP A 388 5.65 -16.10 22.77
N ILE A 389 5.34 -15.24 21.79
CA ILE A 389 4.42 -14.09 21.98
C ILE A 389 3.00 -14.59 22.31
N GLU A 390 2.52 -15.65 21.65
CA GLU A 390 1.20 -16.22 21.95
C GLU A 390 1.11 -16.76 23.38
N ASP A 391 2.15 -17.47 23.83
CA ASP A 391 2.22 -18.00 25.18
C ASP A 391 2.38 -16.89 26.22
N LEU A 392 3.14 -15.84 25.91
CA LEU A 392 3.21 -14.64 26.73
C LEU A 392 1.81 -14.04 26.92
N ALA A 393 0.99 -14.00 25.88
CA ALA A 393 -0.36 -13.45 25.93
C ALA A 393 -1.34 -14.26 26.80
N LYS A 394 -1.04 -15.54 27.05
CA LYS A 394 -1.85 -16.42 27.93
C LYS A 394 -1.55 -16.20 29.41
N LYS A 395 -0.38 -15.66 29.78
CA LYS A 395 0.02 -15.43 31.18
C LYS A 395 -0.80 -14.31 31.83
N LYS A 396 -1.08 -14.44 33.14
CA LYS A 396 -1.77 -13.41 33.95
C LYS A 396 -0.94 -12.13 34.08
N ASN A 397 0.39 -12.25 34.20
CA ASN A 397 1.36 -11.16 34.18
C ASN A 397 2.44 -11.43 33.13
N PRO A 398 2.30 -10.87 31.92
CA PRO A 398 3.15 -11.22 30.79
C PRO A 398 4.56 -10.62 30.88
N LEU A 399 4.78 -9.52 31.61
CA LEU A 399 6.06 -8.80 31.66
C LEU A 399 6.32 -8.11 32.99
#